data_AF-A0A8J7IG66-F1
#
_entry.id   AF-A0A8J7IG66-F1
#
_cell.length_a   1.000
_cell.length_b   1.000
_cell.length_c   1.000
_cell.angle_alpha   90.00
_cell.angle_beta   90.00
_cell.angle_gamma   90.00
#
_symmetry.space_group_name_H-M   'P 1'
#
loop_
_entity.id
_entity.type
_entity.pdbx_description
1 polymer ?
#
loop_
_entity_poly.entity_id
_entity_poly.type
_entity_poly.pdbx_seq_one_letter_code
_entity_poly.pdbx_strand_id
1 'polypeptide(L)'
;MPVPVCHNHYPHSDRTKVRCTVRRYEFIPVHAPAKIAALFVEKDGCYYGLPNVDPWDRERDARTFSGGGPVIAHPPCERWGAMAAVNYARWGGEHNRPGNDGGCFKSALQSVRRCGGVLEHPAKSRAFKAFGIPKPVAKGWNETADGWVCEVWQSAYGHRANKATWLYYVGKNPPFELDWSRPKGTHQVGFHDQRGKSRNKPTLPRSEARATPLPFRDTLIALAAHALRQSIDNRTHQLPDGPGFQCGVDASFHDHSNSLEAQ
;
A
#
# COMPACT_ATOMS: atom_id res chain seq x y z
N MET A 1 53.91 29.68 -65.51
CA MET A 1 52.82 29.11 -64.67
C MET A 1 53.35 29.00 -63.24
N PRO A 2 53.31 30.06 -62.41
CA PRO A 2 54.18 30.16 -61.24
C PRO A 2 53.55 29.72 -59.92
N VAL A 3 54.17 28.72 -59.28
CA VAL A 3 54.47 28.72 -57.84
C VAL A 3 55.66 29.66 -57.60
N PRO A 4 55.81 30.33 -56.42
CA PRO A 4 56.45 29.66 -55.28
C PRO A 4 55.95 30.06 -53.87
N VAL A 5 56.51 29.35 -52.88
CA VAL A 5 56.32 29.48 -51.43
C VAL A 5 57.08 30.68 -50.84
N CYS A 6 56.51 31.37 -49.84
CA CYS A 6 57.25 32.22 -48.89
C CYS A 6 56.78 31.97 -47.44
N HIS A 7 57.66 32.24 -46.48
CA HIS A 7 57.51 31.85 -45.06
C HIS A 7 56.79 32.89 -44.21
N ASN A 8 56.16 32.46 -43.10
CA ASN A 8 56.44 32.99 -41.75
C ASN A 8 55.80 32.10 -40.66
N HIS A 9 56.63 31.56 -39.76
CA HIS A 9 56.82 32.04 -38.38
C HIS A 9 55.61 31.88 -37.46
N TYR A 10 55.73 30.91 -36.54
CA TYR A 10 54.98 30.86 -35.28
C TYR A 10 55.23 32.12 -34.46
N PRO A 11 54.19 32.60 -33.75
CA PRO A 11 54.36 32.94 -32.35
C PRO A 11 53.57 31.96 -31.48
N HIS A 12 54.17 31.55 -30.37
CA HIS A 12 53.45 30.89 -29.29
C HIS A 12 52.27 31.76 -28.81
N SER A 13 51.07 31.19 -28.78
CA SER A 13 49.99 31.68 -27.92
C SER A 13 49.39 30.50 -27.16
N ASP A 14 49.19 30.73 -25.87
CA ASP A 14 48.92 29.72 -24.85
C ASP A 14 47.54 29.06 -25.07
N ARG A 15 47.53 27.79 -25.44
CA ARG A 15 46.31 26.97 -25.44
C ARG A 15 46.04 26.46 -24.02
N THR A 16 45.57 27.37 -23.17
CA THR A 16 44.86 26.99 -21.94
C THR A 16 43.65 26.14 -22.29
N LYS A 17 43.83 24.81 -22.23
CA LYS A 17 42.72 23.86 -22.37
C LYS A 17 41.76 24.08 -21.20
N VAL A 18 40.72 24.88 -21.41
CA VAL A 18 39.57 24.97 -20.50
C VAL A 18 38.95 23.57 -20.44
N ARG A 19 39.37 22.81 -19.43
CA ARG A 19 38.92 21.45 -19.19
C ARG A 19 37.50 21.57 -18.63
N CYS A 20 36.53 21.62 -19.54
CA CYS A 20 35.11 21.62 -19.20
C CYS A 20 34.81 20.33 -18.43
N THR A 21 34.89 20.44 -17.11
CA THR A 21 34.56 19.37 -16.17
C THR A 21 33.05 19.36 -16.10
N VAL A 22 32.44 18.66 -17.07
CA VAL A 22 31.05 18.24 -16.98
C VAL A 22 30.95 17.40 -15.72
N ARG A 23 30.57 18.02 -14.60
CA ARG A 23 30.25 17.32 -13.37
C ARG A 23 29.13 16.36 -13.74
N ARG A 24 29.45 15.06 -13.77
CA ARG A 24 28.43 14.02 -13.75
C ARG A 24 27.66 14.26 -12.47
N TYR A 25 26.48 14.85 -12.60
CA TYR A 25 25.47 14.74 -11.56
C TYR A 25 25.13 13.25 -11.49
N GLU A 26 25.77 12.55 -10.55
CA GLU A 26 25.30 11.24 -10.17
C GLU A 26 23.84 11.39 -9.76
N PHE A 27 22.97 10.68 -10.47
CA PHE A 27 21.56 10.62 -10.15
C PHE A 27 21.45 9.86 -8.83
N ILE A 28 21.54 10.56 -7.70
CA ILE A 28 21.29 9.99 -6.39
C ILE A 28 19.83 9.50 -6.43
N PRO A 29 19.56 8.19 -6.39
CA PRO A 29 18.20 7.70 -6.51
C PRO A 29 17.42 8.19 -5.30
N VAL A 30 16.43 9.05 -5.55
CA VAL A 30 15.60 9.67 -4.52
C VAL A 30 14.74 8.60 -3.89
N HIS A 31 15.25 8.00 -2.81
CA HIS A 31 14.63 7.00 -1.93
C HIS A 31 13.82 5.90 -2.67
N ALA A 32 14.39 4.69 -2.74
CA ALA A 32 13.62 3.50 -3.12
C ALA A 32 12.30 3.45 -2.33
N PRO A 33 11.15 3.19 -2.98
CA PRO A 33 9.84 3.31 -2.35
C PRO A 33 9.77 2.44 -1.10
N ALA A 34 9.28 3.02 0.00
CA ALA A 34 9.15 2.35 1.29
C ALA A 34 8.40 1.02 1.12
N LYS A 35 9.06 -0.10 1.45
CA LYS A 35 8.45 -1.44 1.35
C LYS A 35 7.25 -1.55 2.26
N ILE A 36 6.23 -2.27 1.81
CA ILE A 36 5.04 -2.59 2.59
C ILE A 36 5.40 -3.71 3.57
N ALA A 37 5.31 -3.45 4.87
CA ALA A 37 5.58 -4.46 5.89
C ALA A 37 4.33 -5.35 6.10
N ALA A 38 4.44 -6.64 5.76
CA ALA A 38 3.37 -7.62 5.97
C ALA A 38 3.60 -8.37 7.28
N LEU A 39 2.95 -7.89 8.34
CA LEU A 39 3.14 -8.29 9.74
C LEU A 39 2.27 -9.48 10.15
N PHE A 40 2.84 -10.37 10.96
CA PHE A 40 2.21 -11.57 11.53
C PHE A 40 1.75 -12.58 10.44
N VAL A 41 2.50 -12.66 9.34
CA VAL A 41 2.16 -13.52 8.19
C VAL A 41 2.65 -14.95 8.39
N GLU A 42 2.13 -15.88 7.59
CA GLU A 42 2.64 -17.25 7.51
C GLU A 42 3.95 -17.26 6.70
N LYS A 43 4.97 -17.94 7.24
CA LYS A 43 6.25 -18.19 6.56
C LYS A 43 6.00 -18.95 5.24
N ASP A 44 6.69 -18.53 4.19
CA ASP A 44 6.50 -18.99 2.81
C ASP A 44 5.04 -18.84 2.29
N GLY A 45 4.24 -18.00 2.98
CA GLY A 45 2.86 -17.70 2.62
C GLY A 45 2.74 -16.67 1.50
N CYS A 46 1.51 -16.24 1.23
CA CYS A 46 1.16 -15.46 0.02
C CYS A 46 1.89 -14.12 -0.16
N TYR A 47 2.58 -13.59 0.86
CA TYR A 47 3.35 -12.35 0.81
C TYR A 47 4.85 -12.53 0.47
N TYR A 48 5.35 -13.77 0.41
CA TYR A 48 6.76 -14.06 0.08
C TYR A 48 7.03 -13.91 -1.42
N GLY A 49 8.27 -13.55 -1.77
CA GLY A 49 8.71 -13.39 -3.16
C GLY A 49 8.20 -12.14 -3.89
N LEU A 50 7.37 -11.30 -3.25
CA LEU A 50 6.86 -10.07 -3.85
C LEU A 50 7.88 -8.92 -3.73
N PRO A 51 8.19 -8.17 -4.81
CA PRO A 51 9.33 -7.25 -4.84
C PRO A 51 9.25 -6.11 -3.80
N ASN A 52 8.03 -5.59 -3.58
CA ASN A 52 7.77 -4.41 -2.74
C ASN A 52 7.14 -4.75 -1.37
N VAL A 53 7.10 -6.02 -1.00
CA VAL A 53 6.60 -6.48 0.31
C VAL A 53 7.77 -6.99 1.15
N ASP A 54 7.73 -6.68 2.44
CA ASP A 54 8.65 -7.18 3.46
C ASP A 54 7.86 -8.07 4.43
N PRO A 55 7.89 -9.40 4.30
CA PRO A 55 7.15 -10.29 5.18
C PRO A 55 7.81 -10.42 6.57
N TRP A 56 6.98 -10.39 7.61
CA TRP A 56 7.35 -10.65 8.99
C TRP A 56 6.53 -11.82 9.53
N ASP A 57 7.12 -13.00 9.43
CA ASP A 57 6.59 -14.22 10.03
C ASP A 57 6.81 -14.28 11.56
N ARG A 58 6.58 -15.47 12.12
CA ARG A 58 6.76 -15.76 13.54
C ARG A 58 8.23 -15.79 13.98
N GLU A 59 9.17 -16.15 13.10
CA GLU A 59 10.60 -16.24 13.44
C GLU A 59 11.22 -14.84 13.55
N ARG A 60 10.79 -13.92 12.67
CA ARG A 60 11.24 -12.51 12.70
C ARG A 60 10.58 -11.66 13.80
N ASP A 61 9.53 -12.16 14.43
CA ASP A 61 8.68 -11.48 15.42
C ASP A 61 8.27 -10.06 15.04
N ALA A 62 7.15 -9.95 14.32
CA ALA A 62 6.51 -8.70 13.94
C ALA A 62 6.23 -7.71 15.10
N ARG A 63 6.29 -8.13 16.37
CA ARG A 63 6.18 -7.21 17.53
C ARG A 63 7.38 -6.27 17.65
N THR A 64 8.50 -6.62 17.03
CA THR A 64 9.74 -5.82 17.01
C THR A 64 9.80 -4.81 15.86
N PHE A 65 8.76 -4.76 14.99
CA PHE A 65 8.72 -3.86 13.84
C PHE A 65 8.79 -2.37 14.25
N SER A 66 9.88 -1.72 13.85
CA SER A 66 10.17 -0.32 14.19
C SER A 66 9.48 0.71 13.28
N GLY A 67 9.07 0.32 12.07
CA GLY A 67 8.50 1.22 11.05
C GLY A 67 9.26 1.12 9.72
N GLY A 68 9.17 2.17 8.91
CA GLY A 68 9.88 2.27 7.62
C GLY A 68 9.01 2.16 6.37
N GLY A 69 7.71 1.86 6.52
CA GLY A 69 6.74 1.81 5.43
C GLY A 69 5.33 1.49 5.92
N PRO A 70 4.31 1.52 5.05
CA PRO A 70 2.94 1.22 5.43
C PRO A 70 2.77 -0.29 5.70
N VAL A 71 1.75 -0.63 6.47
CA VAL A 71 1.61 -1.96 7.08
C VAL A 71 0.41 -2.73 6.53
N ILE A 72 0.57 -4.03 6.33
CA ILE A 72 -0.54 -5.00 6.32
C ILE A 72 -0.35 -5.87 7.55
N ALA A 73 -1.33 -6.01 8.43
CA ALA A 73 -1.19 -6.81 9.66
C ALA A 73 -2.27 -7.88 9.80
N HIS A 74 -1.85 -9.13 10.04
CA HIS A 74 -2.71 -10.29 10.27
C HIS A 74 -2.46 -10.93 11.66
N PRO A 75 -2.65 -10.19 12.78
CA PRO A 75 -2.35 -10.72 14.11
C PRO A 75 -3.16 -12.00 14.43
N PRO A 76 -2.57 -12.96 15.17
CA PRO A 76 -3.17 -14.26 15.46
C PRO A 76 -4.52 -14.13 16.19
N CYS A 77 -5.52 -14.88 15.71
CA CYS A 77 -6.93 -14.68 16.06
C CYS A 77 -7.46 -15.70 17.08
N GLU A 78 -6.71 -16.75 17.39
CA GLU A 78 -7.14 -17.93 18.17
C GLU A 78 -7.53 -17.59 19.62
N ARG A 79 -7.09 -16.44 20.12
CA ARG A 79 -7.39 -15.91 21.47
C ARG A 79 -8.51 -14.88 21.48
N TRP A 80 -8.92 -14.40 20.31
CA TRP A 80 -9.90 -13.33 20.13
C TRP A 80 -11.21 -13.79 19.50
N GLY A 81 -11.22 -14.96 18.84
CA GLY A 81 -12.42 -15.57 18.26
C GLY A 81 -13.39 -16.16 19.30
N ALA A 82 -14.62 -16.47 18.86
CA ALA A 82 -15.69 -16.99 19.72
C ALA A 82 -15.31 -18.29 20.46
N MET A 83 -14.52 -19.17 19.81
CA MET A 83 -14.06 -20.44 20.40
C MET A 83 -12.97 -20.28 21.47
N ALA A 84 -12.39 -19.09 21.67
CA ALA A 84 -11.30 -18.90 22.64
C ALA A 84 -11.72 -19.27 24.07
N ALA A 85 -12.92 -18.88 24.49
CA ALA A 85 -13.46 -19.22 25.81
C ALA A 85 -13.72 -20.74 25.97
N VAL A 86 -14.23 -21.39 24.92
CA VAL A 86 -14.49 -22.84 24.90
C VAL A 86 -13.17 -23.62 24.96
N ASN A 87 -12.16 -23.21 24.20
CA ASN A 87 -10.84 -23.82 24.21
C ASN A 87 -10.14 -23.65 25.57
N TYR A 88 -10.25 -22.48 26.19
CA TYR A 88 -9.71 -22.24 27.53
C TYR A 88 -10.42 -23.07 28.61
N ALA A 89 -11.76 -23.15 28.57
CA ALA A 89 -12.51 -24.00 29.51
C ALA A 89 -12.20 -25.50 29.35
N ARG A 90 -11.90 -25.95 28.12
CA ARG A 90 -11.62 -27.37 27.82
C ARG A 90 -10.17 -27.79 28.14
N TRP A 91 -9.20 -26.91 27.88
CA TRP A 91 -7.77 -27.27 27.93
C TRP A 91 -6.96 -26.50 28.98
N GLY A 92 -7.53 -25.44 29.57
CA GLY A 92 -6.87 -24.59 30.55
C GLY A 92 -5.59 -23.94 30.02
N GLY A 93 -4.74 -23.51 30.95
CA GLY A 93 -3.41 -22.96 30.68
C GLY A 93 -3.41 -21.50 30.23
N GLU A 94 -2.47 -20.72 30.78
CA GLU A 94 -2.37 -19.28 30.52
C GLU A 94 -2.22 -18.96 29.03
N HIS A 95 -1.48 -19.79 28.29
CA HIS A 95 -1.30 -19.66 26.85
C HIS A 95 -2.59 -19.81 26.01
N ASN A 96 -3.69 -20.31 26.59
CA ASN A 96 -5.02 -20.39 25.95
C ASN A 96 -6.00 -19.31 26.43
N ARG A 97 -5.65 -18.54 27.47
CA ARG A 97 -6.56 -17.56 28.08
C ARG A 97 -7.09 -16.58 27.02
N PRO A 98 -8.41 -16.28 26.97
CA PRO A 98 -8.97 -15.35 26.00
C PRO A 98 -8.29 -13.98 26.08
N GLY A 99 -7.92 -13.44 24.92
CA GLY A 99 -7.13 -12.20 24.78
C GLY A 99 -5.63 -12.32 25.10
N ASN A 100 -5.13 -13.47 25.57
CA ASN A 100 -3.69 -13.66 25.79
C ASN A 100 -2.96 -14.08 24.51
N ASP A 101 -2.85 -13.13 23.57
CA ASP A 101 -2.17 -13.31 22.28
C ASP A 101 -0.67 -12.95 22.30
N GLY A 102 -0.08 -12.77 23.48
CA GLY A 102 1.32 -12.34 23.61
C GLY A 102 1.59 -10.90 23.14
N GLY A 103 0.56 -10.07 23.04
CA GLY A 103 0.64 -8.66 22.62
C GLY A 103 0.60 -8.44 21.10
N CYS A 104 0.36 -9.49 20.31
CA CYS A 104 0.42 -9.40 18.85
C CYS A 104 -0.59 -8.40 18.27
N PHE A 105 -1.87 -8.45 18.68
CA PHE A 105 -2.88 -7.51 18.20
C PHE A 105 -2.58 -6.08 18.64
N LYS A 106 -2.08 -5.88 19.87
CA LYS A 106 -1.65 -4.55 20.35
C LYS A 106 -0.57 -3.97 19.44
N SER A 107 0.46 -4.76 19.14
CA SER A 107 1.55 -4.32 18.27
C SER A 107 1.08 -4.09 16.84
N ALA A 108 0.24 -4.97 16.27
CA ALA A 108 -0.33 -4.79 14.94
C ALA A 108 -1.10 -3.46 14.83
N LEU A 109 -1.96 -3.16 15.80
CA LEU A 109 -2.75 -1.93 15.85
C LEU A 109 -1.87 -0.70 16.01
N GLN A 110 -0.85 -0.76 16.87
CA GLN A 110 0.12 0.33 17.03
C GLN A 110 0.92 0.56 15.75
N SER A 111 1.33 -0.49 15.04
CA SER A 111 2.05 -0.39 13.76
C SER A 111 1.18 0.25 12.67
N VAL A 112 -0.06 -0.18 12.51
CA VAL A 112 -1.00 0.42 11.52
C VAL A 112 -1.33 1.87 11.86
N ARG A 113 -1.58 2.21 13.13
CA ARG A 113 -1.79 3.60 13.56
C ARG A 113 -0.56 4.50 13.33
N ARG A 114 0.64 4.00 13.61
CA ARG A 114 1.90 4.75 13.48
C ARG A 114 2.35 4.94 12.02
N CYS A 115 2.15 3.92 11.20
CA CYS A 115 2.75 3.84 9.86
C CYS A 115 1.73 3.97 8.72
N GLY A 116 0.43 3.95 9.02
CA GLY A 116 -0.62 3.77 8.04
C GLY A 116 -0.69 2.32 7.50
N GLY A 117 -1.78 2.02 6.81
CA GLY A 117 -2.07 0.72 6.21
C GLY A 117 -3.31 0.06 6.80
N VAL A 118 -3.34 -1.28 6.82
CA VAL A 118 -4.52 -2.08 7.14
C VAL A 118 -4.23 -3.23 8.11
N LEU A 119 -5.08 -3.38 9.12
CA LEU A 119 -5.17 -4.55 10.00
C LEU A 119 -6.37 -5.39 9.57
N GLU A 120 -6.13 -6.66 9.26
CA GLU A 120 -7.18 -7.65 8.94
C GLU A 120 -7.35 -8.62 10.11
N HIS A 121 -8.60 -8.89 10.49
CA HIS A 121 -8.90 -9.87 11.52
C HIS A 121 -10.33 -10.42 11.36
N PRO A 122 -10.56 -11.74 11.54
CA PRO A 122 -11.88 -12.35 11.45
C PRO A 122 -13.01 -11.58 12.13
N ALA A 123 -14.15 -11.48 11.45
CA ALA A 123 -15.33 -10.74 11.92
C ALA A 123 -15.82 -11.27 13.28
N LYS A 124 -16.41 -10.38 14.08
CA LYS A 124 -16.79 -10.65 15.49
C LYS A 124 -15.59 -10.90 16.41
N SER A 125 -14.41 -10.43 16.03
CA SER A 125 -13.23 -10.41 16.91
C SER A 125 -13.52 -9.70 18.22
N ARG A 126 -13.18 -10.34 19.34
CA ARG A 126 -13.19 -9.68 20.65
C ARG A 126 -12.07 -8.65 20.79
N ALA A 127 -11.04 -8.71 19.95
CA ALA A 127 -9.90 -7.77 19.98
C ALA A 127 -10.36 -6.33 19.70
N PHE A 128 -11.20 -6.13 18.68
CA PHE A 128 -11.67 -4.79 18.30
C PHE A 128 -12.31 -4.07 19.50
N LYS A 129 -13.26 -4.74 20.18
CA LYS A 129 -13.85 -4.23 21.43
C LYS A 129 -12.81 -4.02 22.54
N ALA A 130 -11.87 -4.93 22.71
CA ALA A 130 -10.84 -4.85 23.75
C ALA A 130 -9.84 -3.70 23.54
N PHE A 131 -9.61 -3.28 22.29
CA PHE A 131 -8.69 -2.20 21.91
C PHE A 131 -9.40 -0.91 21.47
N GLY A 132 -10.70 -0.79 21.73
CA GLY A 132 -11.49 0.42 21.45
C GLY A 132 -11.81 0.69 19.97
N ILE A 133 -11.56 -0.27 19.08
CA ILE A 133 -11.97 -0.17 17.67
C ILE A 133 -13.47 -0.47 17.58
N PRO A 134 -14.31 0.42 17.02
CA PRO A 134 -15.72 0.12 16.82
C PRO A 134 -15.87 -1.05 15.83
N LYS A 135 -16.92 -1.85 15.99
CA LYS A 135 -17.31 -2.82 14.96
C LYS A 135 -17.93 -2.06 13.77
N PRO A 136 -17.83 -2.60 12.53
CA PRO A 136 -18.66 -2.14 11.42
C PRO A 136 -20.15 -2.21 11.79
N VAL A 137 -20.91 -1.19 11.38
CA VAL A 137 -22.36 -1.07 11.59
C VAL A 137 -23.14 -1.04 10.27
N ALA A 138 -22.49 -0.68 9.16
CA ALA A 138 -23.07 -0.70 7.82
C ALA A 138 -22.19 -1.46 6.82
N LYS A 139 -22.70 -1.65 5.60
CA LYS A 139 -21.92 -2.11 4.43
C LYS A 139 -21.02 -0.95 3.97
N GLY A 140 -19.84 -1.26 3.45
CA GLY A 140 -18.86 -0.23 3.08
C GLY A 140 -17.93 0.14 4.25
N TRP A 141 -17.16 1.22 4.06
CA TRP A 141 -16.35 1.80 5.11
C TRP A 141 -17.21 2.59 6.12
N ASN A 142 -16.83 2.51 7.40
CA ASN A 142 -17.39 3.33 8.46
C ASN A 142 -16.23 4.09 9.11
N GLU A 143 -16.35 5.41 9.23
CA GLU A 143 -15.35 6.23 9.89
C GLU A 143 -15.26 5.93 11.39
N THR A 144 -14.05 6.08 11.92
CA THR A 144 -13.72 5.97 13.34
C THR A 144 -12.97 7.25 13.76
N ALA A 145 -12.65 7.41 15.04
CA ALA A 145 -11.96 8.61 15.52
C ALA A 145 -10.55 8.81 14.91
N ASP A 146 -9.95 7.74 14.37
CA ASP A 146 -8.54 7.68 13.97
C ASP A 146 -8.28 6.85 12.71
N GLY A 147 -9.32 6.59 11.91
CA GLY A 147 -9.25 5.75 10.72
C GLY A 147 -10.62 5.26 10.25
N TRP A 148 -10.65 4.11 9.57
CA TRP A 148 -11.88 3.51 9.01
C TRP A 148 -11.99 2.03 9.39
N VAL A 149 -13.21 1.52 9.47
CA VAL A 149 -13.50 0.11 9.73
C VAL A 149 -14.55 -0.43 8.75
N CYS A 150 -14.41 -1.66 8.25
CA CYS A 150 -15.41 -2.28 7.39
C CYS A 150 -15.53 -3.80 7.60
N GLU A 151 -16.60 -4.42 7.07
CA GLU A 151 -16.73 -5.88 6.96
C GLU A 151 -16.75 -6.31 5.49
N VAL A 152 -15.77 -7.11 5.09
CA VAL A 152 -15.67 -7.76 3.78
C VAL A 152 -15.76 -9.27 3.91
N TRP A 153 -16.16 -9.95 2.85
CA TRP A 153 -16.23 -11.40 2.80
C TRP A 153 -15.14 -11.92 1.87
N GLN A 154 -14.19 -12.71 2.38
CA GLN A 154 -13.10 -13.25 1.54
C GLN A 154 -13.62 -14.13 0.38
N SER A 155 -14.88 -14.58 0.41
CA SER A 155 -15.53 -15.27 -0.71
C SER A 155 -15.82 -14.38 -1.92
N ALA A 156 -15.95 -13.06 -1.74
CA ALA A 156 -15.93 -12.08 -2.84
C ALA A 156 -14.61 -12.16 -3.63
N TYR A 157 -13.52 -12.41 -2.91
CA TYR A 157 -12.16 -12.54 -3.42
C TYR A 157 -11.76 -14.00 -3.72
N GLY A 158 -12.73 -14.91 -3.89
CA GLY A 158 -12.51 -16.30 -4.31
C GLY A 158 -12.36 -17.34 -3.19
N HIS A 159 -12.44 -16.98 -1.90
CA HIS A 159 -12.39 -17.98 -0.83
C HIS A 159 -13.62 -18.91 -0.83
N ARG A 160 -13.41 -20.23 -0.83
CA ARG A 160 -14.50 -21.23 -0.96
C ARG A 160 -15.44 -21.31 0.25
N ALA A 161 -15.03 -20.82 1.43
CA ALA A 161 -15.89 -20.67 2.61
C ALA A 161 -16.21 -19.21 2.94
N ASN A 162 -17.32 -18.96 3.64
CA ASN A 162 -17.76 -17.63 4.08
C ASN A 162 -16.93 -17.06 5.26
N LYS A 163 -15.65 -16.75 5.00
CA LYS A 163 -14.79 -15.98 5.93
C LYS A 163 -15.16 -14.49 5.85
N ALA A 164 -16.13 -14.08 6.66
CA ALA A 164 -16.36 -12.67 6.96
C ALA A 164 -15.18 -12.16 7.81
N THR A 165 -14.61 -11.02 7.42
CA THR A 165 -13.46 -10.41 8.10
C THR A 165 -13.66 -8.92 8.29
N TRP A 166 -13.06 -8.37 9.34
CA TRP A 166 -13.07 -6.94 9.61
C TRP A 166 -11.70 -6.36 9.24
N LEU A 167 -11.74 -5.25 8.52
CA LEU A 167 -10.57 -4.43 8.25
C LEU A 167 -10.63 -3.19 9.12
N TYR A 168 -9.48 -2.81 9.70
CA TYR A 168 -9.25 -1.50 10.30
C TYR A 168 -8.13 -0.82 9.51
N TYR A 169 -8.38 0.38 9.00
CA TYR A 169 -7.52 1.10 8.06
C TYR A 169 -7.16 2.47 8.61
N VAL A 170 -5.90 2.89 8.41
CA VAL A 170 -5.39 4.22 8.75
C VAL A 170 -4.56 4.73 7.58
N GLY A 171 -4.77 5.97 7.15
CA GLY A 171 -4.05 6.53 6.01
C GLY A 171 -4.26 8.04 5.88
N LYS A 172 -3.41 8.67 5.08
CA LYS A 172 -3.54 10.10 4.68
C LYS A 172 -4.69 10.32 3.69
N ASN A 173 -5.02 9.30 2.92
CA ASN A 173 -6.13 9.30 1.98
C ASN A 173 -7.28 8.45 2.55
N PRO A 174 -8.55 8.81 2.29
CA PRO A 174 -9.67 7.90 2.51
C PRO A 174 -9.47 6.60 1.72
N PRO A 175 -9.86 5.43 2.27
CA PRO A 175 -9.74 4.16 1.57
C PRO A 175 -10.65 4.13 0.33
N PHE A 176 -10.22 3.40 -0.70
CA PHE A 176 -11.05 3.15 -1.88
C PHE A 176 -12.10 2.05 -1.62
N GLU A 177 -13.13 2.01 -2.46
CA GLU A 177 -14.21 1.03 -2.37
C GLU A 177 -13.73 -0.40 -2.64
N LEU A 178 -14.21 -1.34 -1.82
CA LEU A 178 -13.86 -2.76 -1.90
C LEU A 178 -14.96 -3.57 -2.60
N ASP A 179 -14.71 -4.84 -2.89
CA ASP A 179 -15.81 -5.73 -3.29
C ASP A 179 -16.66 -6.08 -2.06
N TRP A 180 -17.75 -5.34 -1.92
CA TRP A 180 -18.75 -5.53 -0.88
C TRP A 180 -19.73 -6.68 -1.16
N SER A 181 -19.51 -7.49 -2.19
CA SER A 181 -20.32 -8.68 -2.47
C SER A 181 -20.20 -9.70 -1.32
N ARG A 182 -21.23 -10.53 -1.16
CA ARG A 182 -21.30 -11.54 -0.08
C ARG A 182 -21.67 -12.91 -0.64
N PRO A 183 -20.94 -13.43 -1.66
CA PRO A 183 -21.27 -14.70 -2.29
C PRO A 183 -21.22 -15.83 -1.26
N LYS A 184 -22.23 -16.71 -1.32
CA LYS A 184 -22.35 -17.87 -0.43
C LYS A 184 -21.25 -18.88 -0.79
N GLY A 185 -20.33 -19.13 0.13
CA GLY A 185 -19.25 -20.08 -0.07
C GLY A 185 -19.78 -21.50 -0.20
N THR A 186 -19.14 -22.31 -1.02
CA THR A 186 -19.48 -23.73 -1.21
C THR A 186 -19.00 -24.63 -0.07
N HIS A 187 -18.01 -24.18 0.71
CA HIS A 187 -17.34 -24.94 1.77
C HIS A 187 -17.49 -24.28 3.16
N GLN A 188 -16.95 -24.94 4.18
CA GLN A 188 -16.88 -24.45 5.56
C GLN A 188 -15.49 -24.61 6.19
N VAL A 189 -15.23 -23.83 7.24
CA VAL A 189 -14.02 -23.90 8.06
C VAL A 189 -14.39 -24.46 9.44
N GLY A 190 -13.57 -25.37 9.97
CA GLY A 190 -13.78 -26.01 11.27
C GLY A 190 -14.42 -27.39 11.16
N PHE A 191 -15.00 -27.86 12.27
CA PHE A 191 -15.56 -29.20 12.39
C PHE A 191 -16.74 -29.45 11.44
N HIS A 192 -17.00 -30.73 11.18
CA HIS A 192 -18.09 -31.16 10.31
C HIS A 192 -19.44 -30.67 10.84
N ASP A 193 -20.27 -30.28 9.89
CA ASP A 193 -21.60 -29.75 10.12
C ASP A 193 -22.53 -30.86 10.64
N GLN A 194 -23.47 -30.49 11.52
CA GLN A 194 -24.47 -31.40 12.08
C GLN A 194 -25.89 -31.10 11.55
N ARG A 195 -26.02 -30.23 10.53
CA ARG A 195 -27.30 -29.91 9.87
C ARG A 195 -27.86 -31.01 8.96
N GLY A 196 -27.19 -32.16 8.87
CA GLY A 196 -27.63 -33.36 8.14
C GLY A 196 -26.90 -33.55 6.80
N LYS A 197 -26.69 -34.81 6.38
CA LYS A 197 -25.81 -35.18 5.26
C LYS A 197 -26.01 -34.37 3.97
N SER A 198 -27.26 -34.05 3.60
CA SER A 198 -27.60 -33.29 2.39
C SER A 198 -27.40 -31.76 2.50
N ARG A 199 -27.27 -31.23 3.72
CA ARG A 199 -27.10 -29.79 4.01
C ARG A 199 -25.69 -29.42 4.45
N ASN A 200 -24.91 -30.43 4.85
CA ASN A 200 -23.53 -30.29 5.30
C ASN A 200 -22.64 -29.81 4.14
N LYS A 201 -21.98 -28.66 4.33
CA LYS A 201 -20.93 -28.23 3.39
C LYS A 201 -19.66 -29.09 3.58
N PRO A 202 -18.91 -29.40 2.52
CA PRO A 202 -17.56 -29.93 2.65
C PRO A 202 -16.66 -29.02 3.50
N THR A 203 -15.92 -29.63 4.43
CA THR A 203 -14.93 -28.95 5.28
C THR A 203 -13.65 -28.72 4.49
N LEU A 204 -13.10 -27.50 4.54
CA LEU A 204 -11.82 -27.16 3.91
C LEU A 204 -10.62 -27.83 4.63
N PRO A 205 -9.56 -28.22 3.89
CA PRO A 205 -8.29 -28.59 4.50
C PRO A 205 -7.71 -27.40 5.28
N ARG A 206 -6.91 -27.69 6.32
CA ARG A 206 -6.41 -26.67 7.26
C ARG A 206 -5.56 -25.58 6.58
N SER A 207 -4.83 -25.92 5.52
CA SER A 207 -4.06 -24.97 4.70
C SER A 207 -4.97 -23.97 4.01
N GLU A 208 -5.93 -24.44 3.19
CA GLU A 208 -6.89 -23.59 2.49
C GLU A 208 -7.74 -22.76 3.46
N ALA A 209 -8.18 -23.34 4.58
CA ALA A 209 -8.94 -22.63 5.60
C ALA A 209 -8.19 -21.42 6.20
N ARG A 210 -6.86 -21.51 6.32
CA ARG A 210 -5.99 -20.44 6.83
C ARG A 210 -5.60 -19.45 5.74
N ALA A 211 -5.46 -19.89 4.50
CA ALA A 211 -5.02 -19.07 3.37
C ALA A 211 -5.83 -17.78 3.17
N THR A 212 -5.11 -16.73 2.79
CA THR A 212 -5.65 -15.48 2.25
C THR A 212 -5.71 -15.63 0.73
N PRO A 213 -6.88 -15.44 0.08
CA PRO A 213 -6.97 -15.49 -1.39
C PRO A 213 -6.06 -14.44 -2.03
N LEU A 214 -5.44 -14.77 -3.16
CA LEU A 214 -4.52 -13.84 -3.85
C LEU A 214 -5.20 -12.51 -4.23
N PRO A 215 -6.45 -12.46 -4.76
CA PRO A 215 -7.12 -11.19 -5.02
C PRO A 215 -7.36 -10.35 -3.75
N PHE A 216 -7.55 -11.00 -2.59
CA PHE A 216 -7.70 -10.30 -1.32
C PHE A 216 -6.36 -9.76 -0.82
N ARG A 217 -5.29 -10.57 -0.90
CA ARG A 217 -3.91 -10.14 -0.62
C ARG A 217 -3.55 -8.89 -1.45
N ASP A 218 -3.80 -8.93 -2.74
CA ASP A 218 -3.46 -7.83 -3.66
C ASP A 218 -4.26 -6.56 -3.37
N THR A 219 -5.51 -6.71 -2.92
CA THR A 219 -6.34 -5.61 -2.42
C THR A 219 -5.77 -5.00 -1.13
N LEU A 220 -5.28 -5.81 -0.18
CA LEU A 220 -4.64 -5.32 1.05
C LEU A 220 -3.30 -4.62 0.77
N ILE A 221 -2.53 -5.11 -0.21
CA ILE A 221 -1.32 -4.45 -0.72
C ILE A 221 -1.66 -3.08 -1.32
N ALA A 222 -2.70 -2.99 -2.15
CA ALA A 222 -3.16 -1.74 -2.72
C ALA A 222 -3.64 -0.74 -1.64
N LEU A 223 -4.41 -1.19 -0.64
CA LEU A 223 -4.82 -0.36 0.51
C LEU A 223 -3.61 0.18 1.28
N ALA A 224 -2.63 -0.68 1.60
CA ALA A 224 -1.43 -0.26 2.33
C ALA A 224 -0.60 0.75 1.53
N ALA A 225 -0.41 0.54 0.22
CA ALA A 225 0.27 1.51 -0.65
C ALA A 225 -0.48 2.86 -0.73
N HIS A 226 -1.82 2.81 -0.79
CA HIS A 226 -2.68 3.99 -0.84
C HIS A 226 -2.62 4.84 0.43
N ALA A 227 -2.38 4.23 1.59
CA ALA A 227 -2.36 4.91 2.89
C ALA A 227 -1.33 6.05 3.02
N LEU A 228 -0.21 5.99 2.30
CA LEU A 228 0.86 6.99 2.37
C LEU A 228 1.12 7.73 1.05
N ARG A 229 0.45 7.36 -0.04
CA ARG A 229 0.59 8.04 -1.33
C ARG A 229 0.22 9.51 -1.15
N GLN A 230 1.10 10.45 -1.53
CA GLN A 230 0.72 11.86 -1.52
C GLN A 230 -0.42 12.07 -2.53
N SER A 231 -1.40 12.91 -2.18
CA SER A 231 -2.31 13.45 -3.18
C SER A 231 -1.46 14.14 -4.24
N ILE A 232 -1.69 13.81 -5.52
CA ILE A 232 -1.24 14.68 -6.58
C ILE A 232 -2.20 15.87 -6.52
N ASP A 233 -1.82 16.88 -5.74
CA ASP A 233 -2.51 18.16 -5.76
C ASP A 233 -2.47 18.66 -7.20
N ASN A 234 -3.61 18.63 -7.88
CA ASN A 234 -3.74 19.07 -9.26
C ASN A 234 -3.77 20.61 -9.34
N ARG A 235 -2.88 21.27 -8.57
CA ARG A 235 -2.55 22.68 -8.70
C ARG A 235 -1.85 22.83 -10.04
N THR A 236 -2.62 23.33 -11.01
CA THR A 236 -2.16 23.76 -12.33
C THR A 236 -0.83 24.46 -12.20
N HIS A 237 0.23 23.81 -12.69
CA HIS A 237 1.55 24.40 -12.78
C HIS A 237 1.49 25.42 -13.94
N GLN A 238 1.02 26.64 -13.63
CA GLN A 238 1.34 27.78 -14.47
C GLN A 238 2.85 27.86 -14.52
N LEU A 239 3.40 27.56 -15.70
CA LEU A 239 4.80 27.81 -15.99
C LEU A 239 5.05 29.31 -15.73
N PRO A 240 6.13 29.69 -15.01
CA PRO A 240 6.46 31.10 -14.89
C PRO A 240 6.74 31.65 -16.28
N ASP A 241 6.06 32.75 -16.64
CA ASP A 241 6.34 33.47 -17.87
C ASP A 241 7.84 33.82 -17.91
N GLY A 242 8.54 33.30 -18.92
CA GLY A 242 9.96 33.56 -19.11
C GLY A 242 10.20 35.06 -19.34
N PRO A 243 11.37 35.61 -18.95
CA PRO A 243 11.66 37.02 -19.13
C PRO A 243 11.56 37.40 -20.62
N GLY A 244 10.61 38.26 -20.93
CA GLY A 244 10.33 38.70 -22.29
C GLY A 244 11.55 39.36 -22.92
N PHE A 245 12.03 38.80 -24.02
CA PHE A 245 13.17 39.34 -24.77
C PHE A 245 12.73 40.55 -25.58
N GLN A 246 12.70 41.73 -24.96
CA GLN A 246 12.42 42.99 -25.66
C GLN A 246 13.57 43.34 -26.60
N CYS A 247 13.32 43.23 -27.91
CA CYS A 247 14.15 43.84 -28.94
C CYS A 247 13.45 45.10 -29.47
N GLY A 248 14.00 46.27 -29.11
CA GLY A 248 13.91 47.52 -29.87
C GLY A 248 15.34 48.07 -30.04
N VAL A 249 15.70 49.03 -30.89
CA VAL A 249 15.00 50.02 -31.74
C VAL A 249 16.00 50.52 -32.82
N ASP A 250 15.68 51.18 -33.94
CA ASP A 250 14.47 51.32 -34.78
C ASP A 250 14.90 51.93 -36.14
N ALA A 251 14.23 51.59 -37.27
CA ALA A 251 14.44 52.29 -38.54
C ALA A 251 13.31 52.11 -39.60
N SER A 252 12.22 52.87 -39.42
CA SER A 252 11.58 53.76 -40.42
C SER A 252 11.33 53.37 -41.91
N PHE A 253 10.16 53.83 -42.42
CA PHE A 253 9.81 54.15 -43.83
C PHE A 253 9.68 52.96 -44.83
N HIS A 254 8.49 52.53 -45.26
CA HIS A 254 7.51 53.34 -46.04
C HIS A 254 6.06 52.80 -45.96
N ASP A 255 5.11 53.68 -46.22
CA ASP A 255 3.69 53.40 -46.46
C ASP A 255 3.45 52.86 -47.88
N HIS A 256 2.49 51.94 -48.04
CA HIS A 256 1.46 51.97 -49.09
C HIS A 256 0.42 50.85 -48.90
N SER A 257 -0.84 51.25 -48.73
CA SER A 257 -2.09 50.72 -49.34
C SER A 257 -2.12 49.24 -49.83
N ASN A 258 -3.20 48.47 -49.64
CA ASN A 258 -4.60 48.91 -49.83
C ASN A 258 -5.63 47.87 -49.31
N SER A 259 -6.87 48.35 -49.09
CA SER A 259 -8.16 47.67 -49.30
C SER A 259 -8.47 46.27 -48.72
N LEU A 260 -9.58 46.20 -47.96
CA LEU A 260 -10.78 45.33 -48.15
C LEU A 260 -10.56 43.79 -48.21
N GLU A 261 -11.44 42.89 -47.76
CA GLU A 261 -12.81 42.91 -47.24
C GLU A 261 -13.07 41.50 -46.64
N ALA A 262 -13.98 41.36 -45.66
CA ALA A 262 -14.88 40.18 -45.49
C ALA A 262 -15.63 40.26 -44.15
N GLN A 263 -16.83 39.68 -44.14
CA GLN A 263 -17.80 39.62 -43.03
C GLN A 263 -17.54 38.43 -42.10
#